data_AF-A0A9E5R8D8-F1
#
_entry.id   AF-A0A9E5R8D8-F1
#
_cell.length_a   1.000
_cell.length_b   1.000
_cell.length_c   1.000
_cell.angle_alpha   90.00
_cell.angle_beta   90.00
_cell.angle_gamma   90.00
#
_symmetry.space_group_name_H-M   'P 1'
#
loop_
_entity.id
_entity.type
_entity.pdbx_description
1 polymer ?
#
loop_
_entity_poly.entity_id
_entity_poly.type
_entity_poly.pdbx_seq_one_letter_code
_entity_poly.pdbx_strand_id
1 'polypeptide(L)'
;MHSEFRSDATGSTRVILVRHGQSTYNAEKRHQGCSDRSTLTEKGVQMAHQTGQFLQSLTIDAVYSSPLKRAYQTAQQMLMTLPNGDSLPLHTSDLLQEIDLPAWEGLPYQVVRESFADDYRHWKEQPHTFQMAYPQKLSLAEADKVSLQTARSRQSGMIAPVIQQRFPVLDLYEQVSRFWHIIPRHRGQTLLVVSHGGAIRGLISTALDLPPSRYHQLQQSNCGVSILSFSADWNPFARPAQLEMMNSTIHLNETLPKLKEGRQGLRLLLLPCGESNSDQVAQQIARLQSVPIDFSLSSELSGCEALMEQFQHHNEVIPYQATEQDFAQAWERAISKRYPQGVATHLPSTTTTASTAHPLLTTGLIVAPIALLRTLVGQVLGLKSEQANYLQLSQTAISVLHYPDTHHSPILQALNFSSPFN
;
A
#
# COMPACT_ATOMS: atom_id res chain seq x y z
N MET A 1 -31.64 2.82 -5.68
CA MET A 1 -30.35 2.65 -6.38
C MET A 1 -29.20 3.07 -5.46
N HIS A 2 -29.00 2.36 -4.36
CA HIS A 2 -27.88 2.54 -3.43
C HIS A 2 -27.58 1.18 -2.81
N SER A 3 -26.54 0.47 -3.27
CA SER A 3 -25.96 -0.70 -2.58
C SER A 3 -24.93 -1.42 -3.46
N GLU A 4 -23.68 -0.99 -3.46
CA GLU A 4 -22.53 -1.92 -3.62
C GLU A 4 -21.57 -1.90 -2.41
N PHE A 5 -21.77 -0.98 -1.46
CA PHE A 5 -20.98 -0.89 -0.21
C PHE A 5 -21.82 -0.83 1.07
N ARG A 6 -23.13 -1.16 1.01
CA ARG A 6 -23.91 -1.36 2.22
C ARG A 6 -23.64 -2.77 2.75
N SER A 7 -22.95 -2.83 3.88
CA SER A 7 -22.80 -4.07 4.65
C SER A 7 -24.18 -4.50 5.16
N ASP A 8 -24.80 -5.46 4.47
CA ASP A 8 -26.00 -6.15 4.95
C ASP A 8 -25.75 -7.05 6.18
N ALA A 9 -24.58 -6.96 6.82
CA ALA A 9 -24.33 -7.54 8.13
C ALA A 9 -24.45 -6.46 9.20
N THR A 10 -25.60 -6.40 9.88
CA THR A 10 -25.78 -5.65 11.11
C THR A 10 -24.66 -5.99 12.10
N GLY A 11 -23.66 -5.12 12.23
CA GLY A 11 -22.56 -5.26 13.21
C GLY A 11 -21.12 -5.30 12.67
N SER A 12 -20.87 -5.22 11.35
CA SER A 12 -19.49 -5.12 10.84
C SER A 12 -18.84 -3.77 11.15
N THR A 13 -17.59 -3.77 11.58
CA THR A 13 -16.79 -2.55 11.80
C THR A 13 -15.97 -2.24 10.55
N ARG A 14 -16.06 -1.00 10.04
CA ARG A 14 -15.21 -0.56 8.91
C ARG A 14 -14.08 0.31 9.43
N VAL A 15 -12.88 0.12 8.90
CA VAL A 15 -11.70 0.91 9.24
C VAL A 15 -11.11 1.51 7.97
N ILE A 16 -11.17 2.83 7.89
CA ILE A 16 -10.62 3.64 6.80
C ILE A 16 -9.21 4.06 7.20
N LEU A 17 -8.20 3.50 6.53
CA LEU A 17 -6.80 3.83 6.73
C LEU A 17 -6.38 4.93 5.76
N VAL A 18 -5.79 6.00 6.27
CA VAL A 18 -5.28 7.12 5.47
C VAL A 18 -3.83 7.38 5.82
N ARG A 19 -2.94 7.34 4.82
CA ARG A 19 -1.56 7.80 5.01
C ARG A 19 -1.53 9.31 5.11
N HIS A 20 -0.72 9.85 6.02
CA HIS A 20 -0.51 11.28 6.16
C HIS A 20 -0.22 12.00 4.81
N GLY A 21 -0.59 13.27 4.71
CA GLY A 21 -0.30 14.13 3.55
C GLY A 21 1.20 14.30 3.30
N GLN A 22 1.60 14.87 2.16
CA GLN A 22 3.02 15.08 1.87
C GLN A 22 3.71 15.88 2.98
N SER A 23 4.81 15.34 3.52
CA SER A 23 5.68 16.04 4.48
C SER A 23 6.91 16.66 3.81
N THR A 24 7.61 17.53 4.54
CA THR A 24 8.91 18.08 4.10
C THR A 24 9.90 16.97 3.73
N TYR A 25 10.03 15.94 4.56
CA TYR A 25 10.90 14.79 4.27
C TYR A 25 10.42 13.93 3.10
N ASN A 26 9.12 13.89 2.79
CA ASN A 26 8.66 13.26 1.54
C ASN A 26 9.11 14.06 0.32
N ALA A 27 8.98 15.39 0.36
CA ALA A 27 9.43 16.27 -0.72
C ALA A 27 10.95 16.19 -0.92
N GLU A 28 11.71 16.07 0.17
CA GLU A 28 13.17 15.92 0.18
C GLU A 28 13.66 14.49 -0.07
N LYS A 29 12.76 13.50 -0.22
CA LYS A 29 13.08 12.08 -0.41
C LYS A 29 13.98 11.52 0.70
N ARG A 30 13.61 11.74 1.96
CA ARG A 30 14.32 11.25 3.15
C ARG A 30 13.58 10.10 3.84
N HIS A 31 14.32 9.22 4.50
CA HIS A 31 13.75 8.27 5.45
C HIS A 31 13.22 9.02 6.66
N GLN A 32 11.94 8.82 6.97
CA GLN A 32 11.30 9.55 8.07
C GLN A 32 11.38 8.84 9.40
N GLY A 33 11.28 7.50 9.40
CA GLY A 33 11.22 6.73 10.63
C GLY A 33 10.17 7.24 11.61
N CYS A 34 10.51 7.15 12.89
CA CYS A 34 9.74 7.69 14.01
C CYS A 34 10.04 9.17 14.30
N SER A 35 10.83 9.84 13.47
CA SER A 35 11.15 11.26 13.63
C SER A 35 9.93 12.14 13.60
N ASP A 36 9.88 13.11 14.54
CA ASP A 36 8.94 14.22 14.52
C ASP A 36 9.52 15.52 13.93
N ARG A 37 10.69 15.43 13.28
CA ARG A 37 11.36 16.58 12.65
C ARG A 37 10.65 17.08 11.39
N SER A 38 9.87 16.24 10.71
CA SER A 38 9.13 16.63 9.51
C SER A 38 7.74 17.17 9.84
N THR A 39 7.27 18.09 9.00
CA THR A 39 5.92 18.67 9.08
C THR A 39 5.21 18.51 7.74
N LEU A 40 3.89 18.70 7.70
CA LEU A 40 3.17 18.75 6.42
C LEU A 40 3.63 19.95 5.58
N THR A 41 3.77 19.74 4.27
CA THR A 41 3.88 20.84 3.32
C THR A 41 2.50 21.45 3.07
N GLU A 42 2.44 22.63 2.44
CA GLU A 42 1.17 23.22 1.98
C GLU A 42 0.40 22.26 1.08
N LYS A 43 1.11 21.58 0.18
CA LYS A 43 0.54 20.51 -0.65
C LYS A 43 -0.02 19.37 0.21
N GLY A 44 0.69 18.95 1.25
CA GLY A 44 0.22 17.93 2.18
C GLY A 44 -1.06 18.33 2.93
N VAL A 45 -1.16 19.60 3.31
CA VAL A 45 -2.37 20.19 3.91
C VAL A 45 -3.54 20.16 2.93
N GLN A 46 -3.33 20.61 1.69
CA GLN A 46 -4.37 20.56 0.64
C GLN A 46 -4.84 19.14 0.36
N MET A 47 -3.92 18.18 0.25
CA MET A 47 -4.25 16.78 0.07
C MET A 47 -5.13 16.28 1.23
N ALA A 48 -4.79 16.62 2.48
CA ALA A 48 -5.58 16.22 3.65
C ALA A 48 -7.01 16.80 3.62
N HIS A 49 -7.16 18.07 3.26
CA HIS A 49 -8.49 18.68 3.08
C HIS A 49 -9.32 17.96 2.02
N GLN A 50 -8.73 17.69 0.85
CA GLN A 50 -9.37 16.95 -0.23
C GLN A 50 -9.76 15.54 0.18
N THR A 51 -8.93 14.86 0.97
CA THR A 51 -9.26 13.53 1.52
C THR A 51 -10.43 13.60 2.50
N GLY A 52 -10.48 14.60 3.38
CA GLY A 52 -11.64 14.76 4.28
C GLY A 52 -12.94 15.06 3.51
N GLN A 53 -12.88 15.93 2.48
CA GLN A 53 -14.02 16.21 1.59
C GLN A 53 -14.47 14.95 0.83
N PHE A 54 -13.51 14.15 0.36
CA PHE A 54 -13.82 12.88 -0.29
C PHE A 54 -14.56 11.93 0.63
N LEU A 55 -14.22 11.90 1.92
CA LEU A 55 -14.85 11.02 2.91
C LEU A 55 -16.11 11.62 3.55
N GLN A 56 -16.52 12.85 3.19
CA GLN A 56 -17.58 13.59 3.89
C GLN A 56 -18.97 12.93 3.80
N SER A 57 -19.21 12.06 2.83
CA SER A 57 -20.47 11.32 2.69
C SER A 57 -20.54 10.08 3.60
N LEU A 58 -19.42 9.68 4.21
CA LEU A 58 -19.36 8.57 5.15
C LEU A 58 -19.67 9.07 6.56
N THR A 59 -20.44 8.28 7.31
CA THR A 59 -20.53 8.46 8.75
C THR A 59 -19.24 7.94 9.37
N ILE A 60 -18.50 8.81 10.06
CA ILE A 60 -17.30 8.46 10.82
C ILE A 60 -17.67 8.55 12.31
N ASP A 61 -17.45 7.48 13.06
CA ASP A 61 -17.84 7.41 14.48
C ASP A 61 -16.69 7.78 15.41
N ALA A 62 -15.45 7.52 15.02
CA ALA A 62 -14.25 7.89 15.77
C ALA A 62 -13.03 8.05 14.87
N VAL A 63 -12.08 8.89 15.29
CA VAL A 63 -10.82 9.12 14.57
C VAL A 63 -9.64 8.70 15.44
N TYR A 64 -8.72 7.94 14.87
CA TYR A 64 -7.45 7.58 15.47
C TYR A 64 -6.30 8.14 14.63
N SER A 65 -5.23 8.58 15.30
CA SER A 65 -4.03 9.02 14.61
C SER A 65 -2.77 8.53 15.31
N SER A 66 -1.71 8.36 14.53
CA SER A 66 -0.36 8.31 15.10
C SER A 66 -0.06 9.63 15.82
N PRO A 67 0.65 9.61 16.97
CA PRO A 67 1.06 10.84 17.64
C PRO A 67 2.04 11.68 16.82
N LEU A 68 2.70 11.10 15.82
CA LEU A 68 3.70 11.81 15.03
C LEU A 68 3.06 12.99 14.27
N LYS A 69 3.70 14.15 14.35
CA LYS A 69 3.14 15.47 13.99
C LYS A 69 2.47 15.48 12.61
N ARG A 70 3.12 14.89 11.60
CA ARG A 70 2.60 14.84 10.21
C ARG A 70 1.26 14.08 10.08
N ALA A 71 1.08 13.00 10.83
CA ALA A 71 -0.15 12.20 10.81
C ALA A 71 -1.24 12.88 11.63
N TYR A 72 -0.89 13.38 12.82
CA TYR A 72 -1.81 14.14 13.66
C TYR A 72 -2.35 15.39 12.95
N GLN A 73 -1.46 16.19 12.34
CA GLN A 73 -1.86 17.36 11.54
C GLN A 73 -2.75 16.97 10.36
N THR A 74 -2.47 15.84 9.70
CA THR A 74 -3.33 15.35 8.60
C THR A 74 -4.74 15.07 9.12
N ALA A 75 -4.87 14.38 10.26
CA ALA A 75 -6.17 14.10 10.87
C ALA A 75 -6.92 15.39 11.23
N GLN A 76 -6.22 16.40 11.79
CA GLN A 76 -6.82 17.70 12.08
C GLN A 76 -7.35 18.40 10.82
N GLN A 77 -6.60 18.41 9.71
CA GLN A 77 -7.07 19.02 8.47
C GLN A 77 -8.28 18.29 7.87
N MET A 78 -8.33 16.95 7.99
CA MET A 78 -9.48 16.17 7.55
C MET A 78 -10.73 16.44 8.39
N LEU A 79 -10.59 16.56 9.72
CA LEU A 79 -11.72 16.88 10.61
C LEU A 79 -12.41 18.19 10.24
N MET A 80 -11.67 19.18 9.71
CA MET A 80 -12.25 20.46 9.28
C MET A 80 -13.24 20.34 8.12
N THR A 81 -13.24 19.23 7.38
CA THR A 81 -14.11 19.01 6.22
C THR A 81 -15.10 17.86 6.39
N LEU A 82 -14.93 17.04 7.43
CA LEU A 82 -15.86 15.97 7.77
C LEU A 82 -17.13 16.52 8.45
N PRO A 83 -18.31 15.92 8.21
CA PRO A 83 -19.52 16.26 8.95
C PRO A 83 -19.31 16.04 10.45
N ASN A 84 -19.73 17.01 11.25
CA ASN A 84 -19.58 16.99 12.71
C ASN A 84 -18.12 16.80 13.19
N GLY A 85 -17.12 17.16 12.37
CA GLY A 85 -15.71 16.98 12.71
C GLY A 85 -15.29 17.61 14.03
N ASP A 86 -15.87 18.75 14.41
CA ASP A 86 -15.63 19.40 15.71
C ASP A 86 -16.09 18.57 16.92
N SER A 87 -17.00 17.62 16.71
CA SER A 87 -17.55 16.73 17.75
C SER A 87 -16.94 15.32 17.70
N LEU A 88 -16.16 14.98 16.68
CA LEU A 88 -15.54 13.67 16.56
C LEU A 88 -14.32 13.56 17.48
N PRO A 89 -14.23 12.52 18.31
CA PRO A 89 -13.07 12.33 19.16
C PRO A 89 -11.85 11.93 18.31
N LEU A 90 -10.76 12.70 18.45
CA LEU A 90 -9.45 12.39 17.88
C LEU A 90 -8.57 11.72 18.94
N HIS A 91 -8.40 10.41 18.82
CA HIS A 91 -7.54 9.61 19.69
C HIS A 91 -6.14 9.46 19.10
N THR A 92 -5.10 9.60 19.92
CA THR A 92 -3.73 9.25 19.53
C THR A 92 -3.36 7.86 20.01
N SER A 93 -2.60 7.10 19.21
CA SER A 93 -2.08 5.78 19.61
C SER A 93 -0.65 5.56 19.11
N ASP A 94 0.26 5.24 20.03
CA ASP A 94 1.66 4.89 19.71
C ASP A 94 1.74 3.64 18.82
N LEU A 95 0.73 2.78 18.87
CA LEU A 95 0.65 1.59 18.03
C LEU A 95 0.53 1.92 16.53
N LEU A 96 0.21 3.18 16.20
CA LEU A 96 0.11 3.69 14.83
C LEU A 96 1.37 4.43 14.36
N GLN A 97 2.45 4.47 15.14
CA GLN A 97 3.72 5.08 14.72
C GLN A 97 4.32 4.37 13.51
N GLU A 98 5.07 5.12 12.71
CA GLU A 98 5.78 4.60 11.54
C GLU A 98 6.81 3.56 11.96
N ILE A 99 7.26 2.74 11.00
CA ILE A 99 8.37 1.85 11.25
C ILE A 99 9.61 2.63 11.70
N ASP A 100 10.23 2.16 12.78
CA ASP A 100 11.44 2.77 13.33
C ASP A 100 12.68 2.25 12.59
N LEU A 101 13.50 3.16 12.06
CA LEU A 101 14.71 2.86 11.27
C LEU A 101 15.82 3.84 11.67
N PRO A 102 16.33 3.76 12.92
CA PRO A 102 17.14 4.81 13.54
C PRO A 102 18.42 5.14 12.78
N ALA A 103 19.08 4.16 12.17
CA ALA A 103 20.31 4.41 11.39
C ALA A 103 20.05 5.17 10.10
N TRP A 104 18.82 5.15 9.59
CA TRP A 104 18.45 5.77 8.32
C TRP A 104 17.66 7.07 8.50
N GLU A 105 17.10 7.31 9.67
CA GLU A 105 16.25 8.45 9.96
C GLU A 105 16.91 9.79 9.56
N GLY A 106 16.18 10.59 8.77
CA GLY A 106 16.63 11.88 8.26
C GLY A 106 17.61 11.80 7.09
N LEU A 107 18.15 10.64 6.74
CA LEU A 107 19.04 10.49 5.59
C LEU A 107 18.25 10.48 4.27
N PRO A 108 18.77 11.10 3.20
CA PRO A 108 18.21 10.95 1.85
C PRO A 108 18.19 9.49 1.41
N TYR A 109 17.18 9.08 0.64
CA TYR A 109 17.08 7.72 0.09
C TYR A 109 18.33 7.31 -0.69
N GLN A 110 18.92 8.24 -1.43
CA GLN A 110 20.15 7.98 -2.18
C GLN A 110 21.33 7.65 -1.26
N VAL A 111 21.52 8.42 -0.18
CA VAL A 111 22.59 8.18 0.79
C VAL A 111 22.43 6.81 1.45
N VAL A 112 21.20 6.44 1.82
CA VAL A 112 20.96 5.11 2.41
C VAL A 112 21.28 3.99 1.41
N ARG A 113 20.84 4.12 0.15
CA ARG A 113 21.11 3.15 -0.91
C ARG A 113 22.60 2.96 -1.19
N GLU A 114 23.38 4.02 -1.10
CA GLU A 114 24.81 4.00 -1.44
C GLU A 114 25.69 3.63 -0.23
N SER A 115 25.45 4.25 0.93
CA SER A 115 26.27 4.06 2.13
C SER A 115 25.89 2.82 2.96
N PHE A 116 24.67 2.30 2.78
CA PHE A 116 24.16 1.11 3.47
C PHE A 116 23.66 0.07 2.45
N ALA A 117 24.40 -0.13 1.35
CA ALA A 117 23.91 -0.89 0.20
C ALA A 117 23.46 -2.32 0.54
N ASP A 118 24.22 -3.04 1.37
CA ASP A 118 23.89 -4.42 1.76
C ASP A 118 22.66 -4.47 2.68
N ASP A 119 22.60 -3.60 3.68
CA ASP A 119 21.43 -3.45 4.56
C ASP A 119 20.18 -3.03 3.77
N TYR A 120 20.33 -2.11 2.83
CA TYR A 120 19.24 -1.66 1.97
C TYR A 120 18.74 -2.78 1.05
N ARG A 121 19.65 -3.60 0.49
CA ARG A 121 19.28 -4.78 -0.28
C ARG A 121 18.53 -5.78 0.58
N HIS A 122 19.05 -6.10 1.76
CA HIS A 122 18.41 -7.00 2.72
C HIS A 122 17.02 -6.51 3.11
N TRP A 123 16.89 -5.23 3.44
CA TRP A 123 15.60 -4.58 3.72
C TRP A 123 14.60 -4.76 2.57
N LYS A 124 15.05 -4.55 1.33
CA LYS A 124 14.19 -4.63 0.14
C LYS A 124 13.76 -6.05 -0.20
N GLU A 125 14.67 -7.02 -0.12
CA GLU A 125 14.46 -8.39 -0.59
C GLU A 125 13.95 -9.32 0.53
N GLN A 126 14.44 -9.12 1.75
CA GLN A 126 14.14 -9.97 2.92
C GLN A 126 13.79 -9.11 4.16
N PRO A 127 12.74 -8.28 4.08
CA PRO A 127 12.39 -7.33 5.15
C PRO A 127 12.14 -7.98 6.52
N HIS A 128 11.70 -9.24 6.54
CA HIS A 128 11.37 -10.01 7.74
C HIS A 128 12.58 -10.52 8.52
N THR A 129 13.74 -10.66 7.89
CA THR A 129 15.00 -11.07 8.53
C THR A 129 15.96 -9.90 8.69
N PHE A 130 15.62 -8.71 8.17
CA PHE A 130 16.42 -7.51 8.31
C PHE A 130 16.56 -7.12 9.77
N GLN A 131 17.80 -6.83 10.19
CA GLN A 131 18.12 -6.37 11.54
C GLN A 131 18.72 -4.98 11.50
N MET A 132 18.44 -4.20 12.53
CA MET A 132 19.08 -2.91 12.74
C MET A 132 19.44 -2.76 14.22
N ALA A 133 20.54 -2.04 14.47
CA ALA A 133 20.96 -1.62 15.79
C ALA A 133 20.06 -0.49 16.33
N TYR A 134 19.50 -0.69 17.51
CA TYR A 134 18.72 0.33 18.22
C TYR A 134 19.47 0.78 19.47
N PRO A 135 19.60 2.10 19.69
CA PRO A 135 20.07 2.60 20.98
C PRO A 135 19.03 2.25 22.04
N GLN A 136 19.43 1.54 23.10
CA GLN A 136 18.51 1.19 24.18
C GLN A 136 17.99 2.46 24.86
N LYS A 137 16.66 2.63 24.92
CA LYS A 137 16.02 3.56 25.86
C LYS A 137 16.13 2.94 27.24
N LEU A 138 17.16 3.30 28.01
CA LEU A 138 17.28 2.86 29.40
C LEU A 138 16.09 3.41 30.20
N SER A 139 15.43 2.55 30.98
CA SER A 139 14.54 3.05 32.03
C SER A 139 15.36 3.78 33.10
N LEU A 140 14.75 4.68 33.88
CA LEU A 140 15.42 5.39 34.98
C LEU A 140 16.12 4.42 35.94
N ALA A 141 15.48 3.29 36.27
CA ALA A 141 16.02 2.27 37.16
C ALA A 141 17.20 1.47 36.55
N GLU A 142 17.25 1.31 35.23
CA GLU A 142 18.36 0.66 34.53
C GLU A 142 19.53 1.62 34.32
N ALA A 143 19.26 2.91 34.09
CA ALA A 143 20.28 3.95 34.03
C ALA A 143 21.04 4.06 35.37
N ASP A 144 20.35 3.92 36.49
CA ASP A 144 20.96 3.90 37.83
C ASP A 144 21.85 2.67 38.06
N LYS A 145 21.42 1.48 37.60
CA LYS A 145 22.21 0.24 37.69
C LYS A 145 23.45 0.26 36.79
N VAL A 146 23.32 0.76 35.56
CA VAL A 146 24.44 0.92 34.61
C VAL A 146 25.45 1.93 35.15
N SER A 147 24.99 3.02 35.77
CA SER A 147 25.86 4.01 36.43
C SER A 147 26.66 3.42 37.60
N LEU A 148 26.06 2.50 38.37
CA LEU A 148 26.74 1.83 39.49
C LEU A 148 27.75 0.76 39.04
N GLN A 149 27.48 0.05 37.93
CA GLN A 149 28.40 -0.96 37.38
C GLN A 149 29.60 -0.34 36.66
N THR A 150 29.39 0.78 35.94
CA THR A 150 30.46 1.50 35.21
C THR A 150 31.36 2.36 36.11
N ALA A 151 30.95 2.65 37.35
CA ALA A 151 31.79 3.30 38.34
C ALA A 151 33.08 2.52 38.69
N ARG A 152 33.15 1.21 38.38
CA ARG A 152 34.33 0.36 38.61
C ARG A 152 35.35 0.35 37.45
N SER A 153 35.03 0.92 36.30
CA SER A 153 35.93 1.02 35.13
C SER A 153 36.21 2.48 34.78
N ARG A 154 36.82 3.22 35.71
CA ARG A 154 37.24 4.62 35.46
C ARG A 154 38.58 4.68 34.72
N GLN A 155 38.54 4.42 33.42
CA GLN A 155 39.45 5.04 32.46
C GLN A 155 38.64 5.33 31.19
N SER A 156 38.42 6.61 30.90
CA SER A 156 37.59 7.17 29.81
C SER A 156 36.07 7.19 30.09
N GLY A 157 35.58 8.33 30.60
CA GLY A 157 34.21 8.53 31.08
C GLY A 157 33.12 8.62 29.99
N MET A 158 32.99 7.61 29.13
CA MET A 158 31.83 7.43 28.26
C MET A 158 31.21 6.05 28.47
N ILE A 159 29.97 6.00 28.93
CA ILE A 159 29.15 4.78 28.94
C ILE A 159 28.76 4.51 27.50
N ALA A 160 29.31 3.46 26.88
CA ALA A 160 28.87 3.03 25.56
C ALA A 160 27.38 2.66 25.63
N PRO A 161 26.51 3.20 24.75
CA PRO A 161 25.10 2.85 24.76
C PRO A 161 24.96 1.35 24.53
N VAL A 162 24.10 0.69 25.30
CA VAL A 162 23.72 -0.69 25.01
C VAL A 162 22.95 -0.68 23.70
N ILE A 163 23.44 -1.43 22.72
CA ILE A 163 22.84 -1.56 21.40
C ILE A 163 22.08 -2.88 21.36
N GLN A 164 20.78 -2.83 21.07
CA GLN A 164 19.97 -4.03 20.85
C GLN A 164 19.74 -4.22 19.35
N GLN A 165 20.03 -5.40 18.83
CA GLN A 165 19.61 -5.79 17.48
C GLN A 165 18.12 -6.13 17.52
N ARG A 166 17.35 -5.49 16.64
CA ARG A 166 15.91 -5.72 16.51
C ARG A 166 15.55 -5.94 15.05
N PHE A 167 14.36 -6.50 14.81
CA PHE A 167 13.85 -6.78 13.47
C PHE A 167 12.73 -5.77 13.15
N PRO A 168 13.01 -4.69 12.40
CA PRO A 168 12.09 -3.55 12.32
C PRO A 168 10.68 -3.92 11.84
N VAL A 169 10.58 -4.86 10.90
CA VAL A 169 9.27 -5.30 10.36
C VAL A 169 8.54 -6.21 11.33
N LEU A 170 9.22 -7.12 12.02
CA LEU A 170 8.57 -8.00 13.01
C LEU A 170 8.04 -7.17 14.18
N ASP A 171 8.84 -6.21 14.66
CA ASP A 171 8.44 -5.29 15.72
C ASP A 171 7.23 -4.45 15.31
N LEU A 172 7.21 -3.94 14.08
CA LEU A 172 6.07 -3.21 13.55
C LEU A 172 4.82 -4.09 13.50
N TYR A 173 4.96 -5.34 13.05
CA TYR A 173 3.83 -6.27 12.96
C TYR A 173 3.25 -6.58 14.35
N GLU A 174 4.08 -6.78 15.36
CA GLU A 174 3.62 -6.94 16.74
C GLU A 174 2.90 -5.67 17.24
N GLN A 175 3.51 -4.50 17.01
CA GLN A 175 2.95 -3.20 17.39
C GLN A 175 1.55 -2.98 16.79
N VAL A 176 1.41 -3.11 15.48
CA VAL A 176 0.14 -2.84 14.79
C VAL A 176 -0.89 -3.94 15.01
N SER A 177 -0.49 -5.19 15.24
CA SER A 177 -1.43 -6.27 15.62
C SER A 177 -2.15 -5.95 16.92
N ARG A 178 -1.45 -5.31 17.88
CA ARG A 178 -2.06 -4.86 19.13
C ARG A 178 -3.11 -3.77 18.91
N PHE A 179 -3.01 -2.97 17.85
CA PHE A 179 -3.99 -1.93 17.56
C PHE A 179 -5.38 -2.53 17.28
N TRP A 180 -5.46 -3.72 16.70
CA TRP A 180 -6.75 -4.36 16.38
C TRP A 180 -7.60 -4.76 17.59
N HIS A 181 -7.06 -4.68 18.81
CA HIS A 181 -7.85 -4.83 20.04
C HIS A 181 -8.92 -3.76 20.23
N ILE A 182 -8.94 -2.70 19.40
CA ILE A 182 -10.04 -1.72 19.39
C ILE A 182 -11.31 -2.26 18.74
N ILE A 183 -11.22 -3.20 17.80
CA ILE A 183 -12.36 -3.63 16.96
C ILE A 183 -13.59 -4.05 17.78
N PRO A 184 -13.47 -4.87 18.84
CA PRO A 184 -14.64 -5.25 19.65
C PRO A 184 -15.39 -4.09 20.31
N ARG A 185 -14.73 -2.94 20.52
CA ARG A 185 -15.34 -1.73 21.12
C ARG A 185 -16.09 -0.88 20.10
N HIS A 186 -15.91 -1.15 18.81
CA HIS A 186 -16.42 -0.35 17.69
C HIS A 186 -17.32 -1.15 16.76
N ARG A 187 -18.06 -2.14 17.29
CA ARG A 187 -18.98 -2.97 16.49
C ARG A 187 -20.00 -2.11 15.75
N GLY A 188 -20.12 -2.32 14.44
CA GLY A 188 -21.04 -1.58 13.58
C GLY A 188 -20.61 -0.14 13.27
N GLN A 189 -19.46 0.31 13.77
CA GLN A 189 -18.97 1.67 13.57
C GLN A 189 -17.95 1.75 12.41
N THR A 190 -17.78 2.94 11.87
CA THR A 190 -16.75 3.29 10.89
C THR A 190 -15.69 4.16 11.55
N LEU A 191 -14.45 3.67 11.55
CA LEU A 191 -13.30 4.34 12.13
C LEU A 191 -12.45 4.97 11.04
N LEU A 192 -12.00 6.21 11.24
CA LEU A 192 -10.95 6.82 10.44
C LEU A 192 -9.62 6.72 11.17
N VAL A 193 -8.60 6.14 10.53
CA VAL A 193 -7.27 5.95 11.11
C VAL A 193 -6.23 6.63 10.22
N VAL A 194 -5.56 7.65 10.75
CA VAL A 194 -4.52 8.40 10.03
C VAL A 194 -3.13 8.00 10.53
N SER A 195 -2.32 7.42 9.65
CA SER A 195 -1.02 6.84 10.00
C SER A 195 0.00 7.01 8.86
N HIS A 196 0.97 6.11 8.75
CA HIS A 196 2.14 6.23 7.89
C HIS A 196 2.25 5.08 6.90
N GLY A 197 3.18 5.21 5.95
CA GLY A 197 3.26 4.26 4.84
C GLY A 197 3.65 2.87 5.30
N GLY A 198 4.64 2.75 6.21
CA GLY A 198 5.02 1.46 6.78
C GLY A 198 3.96 0.90 7.73
N ALA A 199 3.50 1.71 8.67
CA ALA A 199 2.46 1.33 9.62
C ALA A 199 1.17 0.82 8.93
N ILE A 200 0.68 1.48 7.89
CA ILE A 200 -0.52 1.03 7.14
C ILE A 200 -0.28 -0.30 6.42
N ARG A 201 0.92 -0.54 5.89
CA ARG A 201 1.26 -1.87 5.36
C ARG A 201 1.18 -2.93 6.45
N GLY A 202 1.75 -2.67 7.62
CA GLY A 202 1.68 -3.59 8.76
C GLY A 202 0.22 -3.83 9.21
N LEU A 203 -0.60 -2.79 9.28
CA LEU A 203 -2.02 -2.89 9.59
C LEU A 203 -2.75 -3.78 8.58
N ILE A 204 -2.66 -3.48 7.28
CA ILE A 204 -3.31 -4.31 6.25
C ILE A 204 -2.78 -5.75 6.30
N SER A 205 -1.47 -5.93 6.38
CA SER A 205 -0.87 -7.27 6.42
C SER A 205 -1.36 -8.10 7.61
N THR A 206 -1.36 -7.53 8.82
CA THR A 206 -1.80 -8.25 10.03
C THR A 206 -3.31 -8.48 10.06
N ALA A 207 -4.10 -7.61 9.44
CA ALA A 207 -5.55 -7.81 9.32
C ALA A 207 -5.92 -8.92 8.33
N LEU A 208 -5.11 -9.15 7.30
CA LEU A 208 -5.31 -10.16 6.25
C LEU A 208 -4.46 -11.44 6.44
N ASP A 209 -3.71 -11.54 7.53
CA ASP A 209 -2.78 -12.65 7.81
C ASP A 209 -1.68 -12.82 6.72
N LEU A 210 -1.15 -11.70 6.21
CA LEU A 210 -0.02 -11.70 5.28
C LEU A 210 1.30 -11.79 6.05
N PRO A 211 2.25 -12.65 5.63
CA PRO A 211 3.51 -12.80 6.34
C PRO A 211 4.40 -11.55 6.23
N PRO A 212 5.27 -11.29 7.23
CA PRO A 212 6.23 -10.17 7.22
C PRO A 212 7.12 -10.10 5.97
N SER A 213 7.39 -11.22 5.32
CA SER A 213 8.17 -11.28 4.08
C SER A 213 7.53 -10.51 2.92
N ARG A 214 6.22 -10.26 2.98
CA ARG A 214 5.42 -9.56 1.95
C ARG A 214 5.27 -8.07 2.23
N TYR A 215 5.89 -7.54 3.28
CA TYR A 215 5.74 -6.15 3.74
C TYR A 215 5.87 -5.10 2.64
N HIS A 216 6.78 -5.28 1.68
CA HIS A 216 7.02 -4.33 0.60
C HIS A 216 6.05 -4.40 -0.59
N GLN A 217 5.16 -5.39 -0.64
CA GLN A 217 4.25 -5.61 -1.77
C GLN A 217 3.01 -4.70 -1.76
N LEU A 218 2.80 -3.95 -0.67
CA LEU A 218 1.65 -3.05 -0.55
C LEU A 218 2.11 -1.60 -0.75
N GLN A 219 1.63 -0.96 -1.83
CA GLN A 219 1.91 0.45 -2.06
C GLN A 219 1.02 1.34 -1.19
N GLN A 220 1.61 2.38 -0.60
CA GLN A 220 0.90 3.41 0.17
C GLN A 220 1.32 4.81 -0.28
N SER A 221 0.45 5.54 -0.96
CA SER A 221 0.60 6.93 -1.40
C SER A 221 0.22 7.89 -0.26
N ASN A 222 0.80 9.09 -0.20
CA ASN A 222 0.34 10.11 0.74
C ASN A 222 -1.15 10.41 0.47
N CYS A 223 -1.96 10.51 1.52
CA CYS A 223 -3.43 10.59 1.43
C CYS A 223 -4.10 9.44 0.65
N GLY A 224 -3.39 8.33 0.44
CA GLY A 224 -4.00 7.12 -0.10
C GLY A 224 -4.99 6.55 0.92
N VAL A 225 -6.21 6.27 0.46
CA VAL A 225 -7.31 5.72 1.26
C VAL A 225 -7.38 4.21 1.05
N SER A 226 -7.37 3.45 2.14
CA SER A 226 -7.64 2.01 2.14
C SER A 226 -8.78 1.71 3.11
N ILE A 227 -9.58 0.68 2.84
CA ILE A 227 -10.73 0.32 3.66
C ILE A 227 -10.68 -1.17 3.98
N LEU A 228 -10.74 -1.47 5.28
CA LEU A 228 -10.88 -2.82 5.82
C LEU A 228 -12.25 -2.98 6.46
N SER A 229 -12.82 -4.17 6.33
CA SER A 229 -14.08 -4.56 6.98
C SER A 229 -13.86 -5.73 7.90
N PHE A 230 -14.38 -5.62 9.12
CA PHE A 230 -14.25 -6.60 10.18
C PHE A 230 -15.65 -7.12 10.52
N SER A 231 -15.84 -8.45 10.48
CA SER A 231 -17.12 -9.05 10.84
C SER A 231 -17.48 -8.79 12.32
N ALA A 232 -18.76 -8.90 12.68
CA ALA A 232 -19.20 -8.66 14.06
C ALA A 232 -18.56 -9.64 15.07
N ASP A 233 -18.23 -10.84 14.61
CA ASP A 233 -17.55 -11.93 15.32
C ASP A 233 -16.05 -12.01 14.99
N TRP A 234 -15.46 -10.92 14.49
CA TRP A 234 -14.06 -10.87 14.11
C TRP A 234 -13.15 -11.35 15.24
N ASN A 235 -12.22 -12.22 14.86
CA ASN A 235 -11.19 -12.77 15.72
C ASN A 235 -9.88 -12.81 14.90
N PRO A 236 -8.80 -12.16 15.36
CA PRO A 236 -7.55 -12.10 14.61
C PRO A 236 -6.96 -13.47 14.26
N PHE A 237 -7.32 -14.54 14.98
CA PHE A 237 -6.80 -15.89 14.75
C PHE A 237 -7.68 -16.78 13.87
N ALA A 238 -8.94 -16.41 13.63
CA ALA A 238 -9.92 -17.29 13.01
C ALA A 238 -10.74 -16.64 11.88
N ARG A 239 -10.85 -15.32 11.87
CA ARG A 239 -11.64 -14.54 10.93
C ARG A 239 -10.90 -13.26 10.60
N PRO A 240 -9.99 -13.25 9.63
CA PRO A 240 -9.31 -12.03 9.22
C PRO A 240 -10.29 -11.03 8.60
N ALA A 241 -9.82 -9.80 8.45
CA ALA A 241 -10.60 -8.74 7.82
C ALA A 241 -10.75 -8.99 6.31
N GLN A 242 -11.66 -8.23 5.70
CA GLN A 242 -11.76 -8.11 4.25
C GLN A 242 -11.16 -6.77 3.80
N LEU A 243 -10.38 -6.79 2.72
CA LEU A 243 -9.87 -5.60 2.05
C LEU A 243 -10.87 -5.16 0.98
N GLU A 244 -11.58 -4.07 1.25
CA GLU A 244 -12.58 -3.48 0.35
C GLU A 244 -11.94 -2.53 -0.65
N MET A 245 -10.88 -1.82 -0.25
CA MET A 245 -10.20 -0.83 -1.08
C MET A 245 -8.78 -0.66 -0.59
N MET A 246 -7.84 -0.42 -1.49
CA MET A 246 -6.48 -0.10 -1.10
C MET A 246 -5.88 1.02 -1.92
N ASN A 247 -5.26 1.97 -1.22
CA ASN A 247 -4.41 3.01 -1.77
C ASN A 247 -5.09 3.84 -2.88
N SER A 248 -6.37 4.14 -2.71
CA SER A 248 -7.10 5.03 -3.62
C SER A 248 -6.64 6.47 -3.43
N THR A 249 -6.25 7.11 -4.53
CA THR A 249 -5.85 8.54 -4.62
C THR A 249 -6.71 9.28 -5.64
N ILE A 250 -7.86 8.72 -6.02
CA ILE A 250 -8.74 9.27 -7.05
C ILE A 250 -9.19 10.71 -6.74
N HIS A 251 -9.43 11.01 -5.46
CA HIS A 251 -9.84 12.34 -4.98
C HIS A 251 -8.74 13.42 -5.12
N LEU A 252 -7.52 13.00 -5.42
CA LEU A 252 -6.38 13.88 -5.69
C LEU A 252 -6.15 14.06 -7.20
N ASN A 253 -7.15 13.70 -8.02
CA ASN A 253 -7.14 13.77 -9.48
C ASN A 253 -6.04 12.89 -10.13
N GLU A 254 -5.70 11.77 -9.49
CA GLU A 254 -4.79 10.77 -10.07
C GLU A 254 -5.58 9.75 -10.91
N THR A 255 -5.20 9.56 -12.17
CA THR A 255 -5.79 8.53 -13.04
C THR A 255 -5.43 7.11 -12.59
N LEU A 256 -4.18 6.93 -12.14
CA LEU A 256 -3.64 5.68 -11.60
C LEU A 256 -2.65 6.02 -10.47
N PRO A 257 -2.39 5.09 -9.53
CA PRO A 257 -1.38 5.30 -8.50
C PRO A 257 -0.02 5.69 -9.08
N LYS A 258 0.72 6.59 -8.44
CA LYS A 258 2.09 6.94 -8.88
C LYS A 258 3.05 5.75 -8.79
N LEU A 259 3.93 5.58 -9.78
CA LEU A 259 5.01 4.60 -9.73
C LEU A 259 6.11 5.06 -8.76
N LYS A 260 6.50 4.21 -7.81
CA LYS A 260 7.54 4.53 -6.81
C LYS A 260 8.96 4.15 -7.24
N GLU A 261 9.13 3.07 -8.00
CA GLU A 261 10.44 2.47 -8.32
C GLU A 261 10.96 2.85 -9.73
N GLY A 262 10.59 4.04 -10.21
CA GLY A 262 10.88 4.45 -11.59
C GLY A 262 9.81 3.97 -12.58
N ARG A 263 10.01 4.29 -13.86
CA ARG A 263 9.07 3.96 -14.95
C ARG A 263 9.54 2.73 -15.72
N GLN A 264 9.71 1.61 -15.03
CA GLN A 264 10.22 0.36 -15.61
C GLN A 264 9.36 -0.82 -15.18
N GLY A 265 9.53 -1.93 -15.90
CA GLY A 265 8.83 -3.18 -15.65
C GLY A 265 7.43 -3.20 -16.25
N LEU A 266 6.58 -4.03 -15.67
CA LEU A 266 5.23 -4.28 -16.16
C LEU A 266 4.19 -3.78 -15.17
N ARG A 267 3.19 -3.10 -15.68
CA ARG A 267 2.02 -2.67 -14.93
C ARG A 267 0.75 -3.32 -15.49
N LEU A 268 0.00 -4.01 -14.64
CA LEU A 268 -1.26 -4.65 -15.05
C LEU A 268 -2.44 -3.89 -14.46
N LEU A 269 -3.36 -3.48 -15.33
CA LEU A 269 -4.65 -2.90 -14.97
C LEU A 269 -5.69 -4.02 -15.04
N LEU A 270 -6.32 -4.30 -13.92
CA LEU A 270 -7.28 -5.40 -13.78
C LEU A 270 -8.68 -4.82 -13.80
N LEU A 271 -9.42 -5.10 -14.86
CA LEU A 271 -10.79 -4.65 -15.06
C LEU A 271 -11.74 -5.86 -15.00
N PRO A 272 -12.63 -5.93 -14.01
CA PRO A 272 -13.64 -6.97 -13.94
C PRO A 272 -14.61 -6.92 -15.13
N CYS A 273 -15.03 -8.08 -15.65
CA CYS A 273 -16.16 -8.20 -16.57
C CYS A 273 -17.34 -8.92 -15.91
N GLY A 274 -18.56 -8.44 -16.19
CA GLY A 274 -19.84 -8.99 -15.72
C GLY A 274 -21.02 -8.54 -16.59
N GLU A 275 -22.17 -9.21 -16.46
CA GLU A 275 -23.34 -9.05 -17.35
C GLU A 275 -24.13 -7.73 -17.18
N SER A 276 -23.83 -6.96 -16.13
CA SER A 276 -24.59 -5.77 -15.75
C SER A 276 -23.63 -4.76 -15.15
N ASN A 277 -23.29 -3.69 -15.89
CA ASN A 277 -22.84 -2.36 -15.41
C ASN A 277 -22.19 -1.52 -16.54
N SER A 278 -22.91 -1.24 -17.63
CA SER A 278 -22.37 -0.48 -18.79
C SER A 278 -21.80 0.89 -18.42
N ASP A 279 -22.51 1.65 -17.57
CA ASP A 279 -22.22 3.09 -17.41
C ASP A 279 -21.03 3.35 -16.49
N GLN A 280 -20.91 2.62 -15.36
CA GLN A 280 -19.77 2.77 -14.45
C GLN A 280 -18.49 2.23 -15.07
N VAL A 281 -18.59 1.15 -15.84
CA VAL A 281 -17.46 0.60 -16.58
C VAL A 281 -17.05 1.55 -17.70
N ALA A 282 -17.99 2.18 -18.42
CA ALA A 282 -17.70 3.24 -19.38
C ALA A 282 -16.98 4.44 -18.75
N GLN A 283 -17.30 4.82 -17.50
CA GLN A 283 -16.56 5.85 -16.78
C GLN A 283 -15.10 5.43 -16.52
N GLN A 284 -14.85 4.17 -16.17
CA GLN A 284 -13.46 3.68 -16.02
C GLN A 284 -12.71 3.68 -17.35
N ILE A 285 -13.36 3.24 -18.42
CA ILE A 285 -12.80 3.29 -19.78
C ILE A 285 -12.42 4.73 -20.14
N ALA A 286 -13.34 5.67 -19.95
CA ALA A 286 -13.11 7.09 -20.23
C ALA A 286 -11.92 7.65 -19.43
N ARG A 287 -11.79 7.28 -18.14
CA ARG A 287 -10.64 7.67 -17.30
C ARG A 287 -9.33 7.11 -17.82
N LEU A 288 -9.33 5.90 -18.38
CA LEU A 288 -8.15 5.24 -18.90
C LEU A 288 -7.78 5.68 -20.32
N GLN A 289 -8.58 6.50 -21.02
CA GLN A 289 -8.28 6.91 -22.40
C GLN A 289 -6.93 7.61 -22.57
N SER A 290 -6.44 8.31 -21.53
CA SER A 290 -5.12 8.94 -21.56
C SER A 290 -3.98 8.03 -21.09
N VAL A 291 -4.27 6.80 -20.68
CA VAL A 291 -3.27 5.85 -20.20
C VAL A 291 -2.77 5.03 -21.40
N PRO A 292 -1.46 5.06 -21.70
CA PRO A 292 -0.92 4.17 -22.72
C PRO A 292 -1.08 2.72 -22.26
N ILE A 293 -1.77 1.92 -23.07
CA ILE A 293 -1.96 0.48 -22.86
C ILE A 293 -1.27 -0.20 -24.03
N ASP A 294 -0.19 -0.92 -23.73
CA ASP A 294 0.69 -1.55 -24.71
C ASP A 294 0.15 -2.88 -25.21
N PHE A 295 -0.68 -3.56 -24.40
CA PHE A 295 -1.37 -4.80 -24.80
C PHE A 295 -2.63 -5.00 -23.95
N SER A 296 -3.53 -5.87 -24.43
CA SER A 296 -4.73 -6.27 -23.69
C SER A 296 -4.92 -7.78 -23.70
N LEU A 297 -5.44 -8.33 -22.60
CA LEU A 297 -5.79 -9.73 -22.42
C LEU A 297 -7.24 -9.82 -21.96
N SER A 298 -8.03 -10.70 -22.57
CA SER A 298 -9.40 -11.01 -22.15
C SER A 298 -9.58 -12.50 -21.95
N SER A 299 -10.46 -12.89 -21.02
CA SER A 299 -11.00 -14.24 -20.99
C SER A 299 -11.94 -14.48 -22.19
N GLU A 300 -12.12 -15.75 -22.59
CA GLU A 300 -12.98 -16.19 -23.72
C GLU A 300 -14.50 -15.99 -23.48
N LEU A 301 -14.89 -15.27 -22.42
CA LEU A 301 -16.30 -14.98 -22.13
C LEU A 301 -16.78 -13.79 -22.98
N SER A 302 -17.92 -13.96 -23.65
CA SER A 302 -18.51 -12.97 -24.58
C SER A 302 -18.67 -11.57 -23.98
N GLY A 303 -18.99 -11.46 -22.68
CA GLY A 303 -19.10 -10.17 -21.99
C GLY A 303 -17.77 -9.42 -21.84
N CYS A 304 -16.64 -10.13 -21.83
CA CYS A 304 -15.32 -9.54 -21.70
C CYS A 304 -14.81 -9.01 -23.06
N GLU A 305 -15.11 -9.72 -24.15
CA GLU A 305 -14.83 -9.27 -25.53
C GLU A 305 -15.58 -7.98 -25.87
N ALA A 306 -16.90 -7.94 -25.62
CA ALA A 306 -17.73 -6.75 -25.87
C ALA A 306 -17.28 -5.53 -25.06
N LEU A 307 -16.77 -5.75 -23.84
CA LEU A 307 -16.19 -4.69 -23.02
C LEU A 307 -14.88 -4.15 -23.61
N MET A 308 -14.03 -5.04 -24.14
CA MET A 308 -12.79 -4.62 -24.78
C MET A 308 -13.02 -3.79 -26.05
N GLU A 309 -14.07 -4.08 -26.84
CA GLU A 309 -14.41 -3.29 -28.04
C GLU A 309 -14.66 -1.80 -27.74
N GLN A 310 -15.03 -1.46 -26.50
CA GLN A 310 -15.21 -0.07 -26.08
C GLN A 310 -13.88 0.70 -25.96
N PHE A 311 -12.75 0.00 -25.90
CA PHE A 311 -11.43 0.62 -25.92
C PHE A 311 -10.92 0.77 -27.36
N GLN A 312 -11.17 1.94 -27.96
CA GLN A 312 -10.95 2.21 -29.39
C GLN A 312 -9.47 2.18 -29.88
N HIS A 313 -8.48 1.90 -29.03
CA HIS A 313 -7.05 2.16 -29.34
C HIS A 313 -6.04 1.10 -28.87
N HIS A 314 -6.40 -0.19 -28.80
CA HIS A 314 -5.45 -1.24 -28.36
C HIS A 314 -4.82 -2.00 -29.54
N ASN A 315 -3.50 -1.89 -29.65
CA ASN A 315 -2.71 -2.65 -30.61
C ASN A 315 -2.46 -4.05 -30.01
N GLU A 316 -3.05 -5.07 -30.63
CA GLU A 316 -2.87 -6.50 -30.30
C GLU A 316 -3.65 -6.99 -29.05
N VAL A 317 -4.80 -7.63 -29.31
CA VAL A 317 -5.48 -8.51 -28.35
C VAL A 317 -4.84 -9.89 -28.46
N ILE A 318 -4.27 -10.39 -27.37
CA ILE A 318 -3.72 -11.76 -27.33
C ILE A 318 -4.70 -12.64 -26.52
N PRO A 319 -5.36 -13.64 -27.14
CA PRO A 319 -6.17 -14.59 -26.39
C PRO A 319 -5.27 -15.39 -25.45
N TYR A 320 -5.61 -15.41 -24.16
CA TYR A 320 -4.78 -16.05 -23.13
C TYR A 320 -5.52 -17.23 -22.50
N GLN A 321 -5.00 -18.44 -22.75
CA GLN A 321 -5.39 -19.67 -22.06
C GLN A 321 -4.41 -19.91 -20.91
N ALA A 322 -4.70 -19.37 -19.72
CA ALA A 322 -4.13 -19.95 -18.51
C ALA A 322 -5.20 -20.57 -17.65
N THR A 323 -4.89 -21.76 -17.17
CA THR A 323 -5.54 -22.36 -16.03
C THR A 323 -5.21 -21.53 -14.77
N GLU A 324 -6.14 -21.49 -13.82
CA GLU A 324 -6.05 -20.69 -12.58
C GLU A 324 -4.77 -20.90 -11.75
N GLN A 325 -4.07 -22.02 -11.97
CA GLN A 325 -2.92 -22.43 -11.17
C GLN A 325 -1.59 -21.83 -11.64
N ASP A 326 -1.48 -21.32 -12.87
CA ASP A 326 -0.18 -21.00 -13.47
C ASP A 326 -0.06 -19.57 -14.04
N PHE A 327 -1.04 -18.68 -13.88
CA PHE A 327 -1.01 -17.35 -14.51
C PHE A 327 0.33 -16.63 -14.26
N ALA A 328 0.77 -16.53 -13.00
CA ALA A 328 2.00 -15.81 -12.66
C ALA A 328 3.24 -16.42 -13.33
N GLN A 329 3.37 -17.75 -13.36
CA GLN A 329 4.51 -18.44 -13.96
C GLN A 329 4.43 -18.50 -15.49
N ALA A 330 3.23 -18.67 -16.06
CA ALA A 330 3.01 -18.63 -17.50
C ALA A 330 3.23 -17.20 -18.03
N TRP A 331 2.82 -16.20 -17.27
CA TRP A 331 3.11 -14.80 -17.52
C TRP A 331 4.61 -14.48 -17.40
N GLU A 332 5.27 -14.90 -16.32
CA GLU A 332 6.72 -14.71 -16.13
C GLU A 332 7.51 -15.40 -17.25
N ARG A 333 7.10 -16.60 -17.67
CA ARG A 333 7.63 -17.29 -18.86
C ARG A 333 7.35 -16.53 -20.14
N ALA A 334 6.15 -15.97 -20.33
CA ALA A 334 5.78 -15.22 -21.52
C ALA A 334 6.57 -13.90 -21.63
N ILE A 335 6.73 -13.17 -20.51
CA ILE A 335 7.55 -11.96 -20.43
C ILE A 335 9.02 -12.29 -20.67
N SER A 336 9.54 -13.33 -20.01
CA SER A 336 10.92 -13.77 -20.22
C SER A 336 11.17 -14.24 -21.65
N LYS A 337 10.17 -14.84 -22.32
CA LYS A 337 10.24 -15.26 -23.72
C LYS A 337 10.13 -14.09 -24.70
N ARG A 338 9.30 -13.08 -24.40
CA ARG A 338 9.10 -11.89 -25.25
C ARG A 338 10.21 -10.84 -25.04
N TYR A 339 10.90 -10.88 -23.90
CA TYR A 339 12.04 -10.04 -23.55
C TYR A 339 13.23 -10.89 -23.05
N PRO A 340 13.84 -11.74 -23.90
CA PRO A 340 14.84 -12.75 -23.50
C PRO A 340 16.17 -12.18 -23.01
N GLN A 341 16.43 -10.88 -23.19
CA GLN A 341 17.63 -10.17 -22.71
C GLN A 341 17.31 -9.27 -21.50
N GLY A 342 16.16 -9.49 -20.85
CA GLY A 342 15.52 -8.48 -20.01
C GLY A 342 14.93 -7.38 -20.88
N VAL A 343 14.17 -6.48 -20.26
CA VAL A 343 13.37 -5.45 -20.96
C VAL A 343 14.28 -4.42 -21.71
N ALA A 344 15.61 -4.50 -21.61
CA ALA A 344 16.56 -3.42 -21.89
C ALA A 344 17.09 -3.25 -23.33
N THR A 345 16.73 -4.06 -24.35
CA THR A 345 17.53 -4.07 -25.61
C THR A 345 16.79 -3.94 -26.94
N HIS A 346 15.54 -3.47 -26.99
CA HIS A 346 14.85 -3.28 -28.28
C HIS A 346 14.58 -1.79 -28.60
N LEU A 347 15.55 -1.14 -29.24
CA LEU A 347 15.37 0.08 -30.03
C LEU A 347 16.04 -0.11 -31.41
N PRO A 348 15.50 0.44 -32.51
CA PRO A 348 16.18 0.47 -33.80
C PRO A 348 17.37 1.41 -33.72
N SER A 349 18.55 0.89 -34.05
CA SER A 349 19.80 1.62 -34.14
C SER A 349 19.72 2.74 -35.19
N THR A 350 19.72 3.99 -34.75
CA THR A 350 20.34 5.08 -35.51
C THR A 350 21.22 5.89 -34.55
N THR A 351 22.51 5.78 -34.80
CA THR A 351 23.63 6.66 -34.38
C THR A 351 23.28 7.80 -33.41
N THR A 352 23.83 7.75 -32.19
CA THR A 352 24.90 8.64 -31.67
C THR A 352 24.89 8.62 -30.12
N THR A 353 26.05 8.34 -29.51
CA THR A 353 26.45 8.54 -28.09
C THR A 353 25.72 7.76 -26.97
N ALA A 354 26.55 7.14 -26.12
CA ALA A 354 26.18 6.36 -24.95
C ALA A 354 25.19 7.06 -24.00
N SER A 355 24.00 6.50 -23.90
CA SER A 355 23.07 6.67 -22.76
C SER A 355 22.43 5.31 -22.51
N THR A 356 22.62 4.76 -21.33
CA THR A 356 22.01 3.53 -20.82
C THR A 356 20.49 3.67 -20.79
N ALA A 357 19.83 3.32 -21.90
CA ALA A 357 18.38 3.35 -22.01
C ALA A 357 17.79 2.16 -21.26
N HIS A 358 17.35 2.41 -20.02
CA HIS A 358 16.59 1.43 -19.27
C HIS A 358 15.27 1.07 -19.97
N PRO A 359 14.76 -0.14 -19.75
CA PRO A 359 13.44 -0.53 -20.23
C PRO A 359 12.33 0.42 -19.83
N LEU A 360 11.53 0.86 -20.80
CA LEU A 360 10.30 1.63 -20.58
C LEU A 360 9.23 0.73 -19.93
N LEU A 361 8.45 1.33 -19.03
CA LEU A 361 7.25 0.72 -18.43
C LEU A 361 6.31 0.17 -19.51
N THR A 362 5.95 -1.11 -19.43
CA THR A 362 4.88 -1.72 -20.24
C THR A 362 3.60 -1.80 -19.41
N THR A 363 2.48 -1.35 -19.95
CA THR A 363 1.16 -1.38 -19.29
C THR A 363 0.22 -2.32 -20.03
N GLY A 364 -0.26 -3.35 -19.35
CA GLY A 364 -1.26 -4.29 -19.86
C GLY A 364 -2.64 -4.07 -19.24
N LEU A 365 -3.69 -4.21 -20.02
CA LEU A 365 -5.07 -4.28 -19.54
C LEU A 365 -5.54 -5.74 -19.51
N ILE A 366 -6.06 -6.19 -18.37
CA ILE A 366 -6.63 -7.53 -18.21
C ILE A 366 -8.12 -7.39 -17.91
N VAL A 367 -8.95 -7.96 -18.79
CA VAL A 367 -10.41 -8.01 -18.64
C VAL A 367 -10.85 -9.44 -18.33
N ALA A 368 -11.30 -9.70 -17.11
CA ALA A 368 -11.65 -11.06 -16.68
C ALA A 368 -12.68 -11.07 -15.52
N PRO A 369 -13.33 -12.22 -15.26
CA PRO A 369 -14.24 -12.34 -14.12
C PRO A 369 -13.55 -12.06 -12.79
N ILE A 370 -14.30 -11.52 -11.83
CA ILE A 370 -13.80 -11.22 -10.48
C ILE A 370 -13.09 -12.41 -9.84
N ALA A 371 -13.60 -13.64 -10.02
CA ALA A 371 -12.99 -14.83 -9.44
C ALA A 371 -11.52 -15.00 -9.89
N LEU A 372 -11.25 -14.82 -11.19
CA LEU A 372 -9.89 -14.94 -11.73
C LEU A 372 -8.99 -13.79 -11.27
N LEU A 373 -9.50 -12.55 -11.30
CA LEU A 373 -8.75 -11.37 -10.86
C LEU A 373 -8.42 -11.44 -9.37
N ARG A 374 -9.34 -11.96 -8.55
CA ARG A 374 -9.12 -12.19 -7.12
C ARG A 374 -8.00 -13.20 -6.89
N THR A 375 -7.99 -14.31 -7.64
CA THR A 375 -6.91 -15.31 -7.57
C THR A 375 -5.56 -14.69 -7.93
N LEU A 376 -5.51 -13.88 -9.00
CA LEU A 376 -4.30 -13.17 -9.41
C LEU A 376 -3.75 -12.25 -8.32
N VAL A 377 -4.60 -11.40 -7.74
CA VAL A 377 -4.20 -10.50 -6.65
C VAL A 377 -3.80 -11.29 -5.41
N GLY A 378 -4.53 -12.36 -5.09
CA GLY A 378 -4.21 -13.26 -3.98
C GLY A 378 -2.81 -13.89 -4.12
N GLN A 379 -2.46 -14.38 -5.31
CA GLN A 379 -1.14 -14.94 -5.60
C GLN A 379 -0.02 -13.90 -5.43
N VAL A 380 -0.23 -12.65 -5.89
CA VAL A 380 0.74 -11.56 -5.70
C VAL A 380 1.04 -11.33 -4.22
N LEU A 381 -0.02 -11.31 -3.39
CA LEU A 381 0.09 -11.11 -1.95
C LEU A 381 0.56 -12.37 -1.19
N GLY A 382 0.63 -13.53 -1.85
CA GLY A 382 0.96 -14.81 -1.24
C GLY A 382 -0.17 -15.40 -0.38
N LEU A 383 -1.42 -15.05 -0.66
CA LEU A 383 -2.59 -15.65 -0.04
C LEU A 383 -2.82 -17.07 -0.58
N LYS A 384 -3.22 -17.98 0.30
CA LYS A 384 -3.69 -19.33 -0.08
C LYS A 384 -5.05 -19.23 -0.77
N SER A 385 -5.41 -20.25 -1.53
CA SER A 385 -6.70 -20.30 -2.24
C SER A 385 -7.91 -20.13 -1.29
N GLU A 386 -7.87 -20.71 -0.09
CA GLU A 386 -8.95 -20.52 0.91
C GLU A 386 -9.05 -19.08 1.45
N GLN A 387 -7.99 -18.27 1.31
CA GLN A 387 -7.90 -16.88 1.78
C GLN A 387 -8.29 -15.86 0.71
N ALA A 388 -8.61 -16.31 -0.52
CA ALA A 388 -8.96 -15.41 -1.62
C ALA A 388 -10.16 -14.50 -1.27
N ASN A 389 -11.10 -15.01 -0.46
CA ASN A 389 -12.28 -14.28 0.01
C ASN A 389 -11.95 -13.08 0.92
N TYR A 390 -10.69 -12.90 1.35
CA TYR A 390 -10.26 -11.70 2.07
C TYR A 390 -10.19 -10.48 1.14
N LEU A 391 -10.21 -10.69 -0.18
CA LEU A 391 -10.17 -9.62 -1.19
C LEU A 391 -11.56 -9.40 -1.80
N GLN A 392 -12.17 -8.26 -1.48
CA GLN A 392 -13.47 -7.88 -2.01
C GLN A 392 -13.31 -6.98 -3.23
N LEU A 393 -13.02 -7.55 -4.39
CA LEU A 393 -13.01 -6.80 -5.66
C LEU A 393 -14.43 -6.31 -6.00
N SER A 394 -14.54 -5.06 -6.46
CA SER A 394 -15.77 -4.46 -6.99
C SER A 394 -15.91 -4.77 -8.48
N GLN A 395 -17.14 -4.88 -9.00
CA GLN A 395 -17.39 -5.13 -10.43
C GLN A 395 -17.04 -3.95 -11.33
N THR A 396 -16.86 -2.75 -10.76
CA THR A 396 -16.77 -1.49 -11.52
C THR A 396 -15.51 -0.70 -11.23
N ALA A 397 -14.56 -1.33 -10.53
CA ALA A 397 -13.33 -0.69 -10.10
C ALA A 397 -12.09 -1.41 -10.65
N ILE A 398 -11.08 -0.62 -11.02
CA ILE A 398 -9.81 -1.14 -11.53
C ILE A 398 -8.89 -1.48 -10.37
N SER A 399 -8.25 -2.64 -10.39
CA SER A 399 -7.12 -2.94 -9.51
C SER A 399 -5.80 -2.87 -10.28
N VAL A 400 -4.70 -2.55 -9.61
CA VAL A 400 -3.42 -2.26 -10.28
C VAL A 400 -2.29 -3.04 -9.65
N LEU A 401 -1.60 -3.83 -10.46
CA LEU A 401 -0.39 -4.56 -10.09
C LEU A 401 0.83 -3.96 -10.80
N HIS A 402 1.99 -3.98 -10.15
CA HIS A 402 3.25 -3.57 -10.73
C HIS A 402 4.33 -4.62 -10.45
N TYR A 403 4.97 -5.08 -11.51
CA TYR A 403 6.11 -5.99 -11.53
C TYR A 403 7.32 -5.16 -11.97
N PRO A 404 8.07 -4.57 -11.02
CA PRO A 404 9.15 -3.63 -11.35
C PRO A 404 10.27 -4.25 -12.18
N ASP A 405 10.68 -5.48 -11.86
CA ASP A 405 11.59 -6.32 -12.65
C ASP A 405 11.51 -7.80 -12.19
N THR A 406 12.38 -8.66 -12.72
CA THR A 406 12.44 -10.10 -12.40
C THR A 406 13.06 -10.44 -11.04
N HIS A 407 13.70 -9.48 -10.37
CA HIS A 407 14.40 -9.69 -9.10
C HIS A 407 13.58 -9.22 -7.90
N HIS A 408 12.58 -8.37 -8.12
CA HIS A 408 11.73 -7.82 -7.09
C HIS A 408 10.36 -8.49 -7.05
N SER A 409 9.80 -8.59 -5.83
CA SER A 409 8.43 -9.06 -5.65
C SER A 409 7.40 -8.13 -6.33
N PRO A 410 6.30 -8.67 -6.88
CA PRO A 410 5.21 -7.86 -7.38
C PRO A 410 4.56 -7.02 -6.28
N ILE A 411 4.04 -5.86 -6.68
CA ILE A 411 3.44 -4.86 -5.80
C ILE A 411 1.98 -4.67 -6.19
N LEU A 412 1.08 -4.83 -5.23
CA LEU A 412 -0.28 -4.31 -5.34
C LEU A 412 -0.20 -2.78 -5.17
N GLN A 413 -0.49 -2.04 -6.24
CA GLN A 413 -0.48 -0.59 -6.22
C GLN A 413 -1.79 -0.01 -5.73
N ALA A 414 -2.91 -0.62 -6.10
CA ALA A 414 -4.24 -0.28 -5.62
C ALA A 414 -5.20 -1.45 -5.80
N LEU A 415 -6.19 -1.54 -4.91
CA LEU A 415 -7.34 -2.44 -5.03
C LEU A 415 -8.59 -1.58 -5.12
N ASN A 416 -9.45 -1.86 -6.10
CA ASN A 416 -10.69 -1.12 -6.35
C ASN A 416 -10.48 0.39 -6.48
N PHE A 417 -9.57 0.81 -7.38
CA PHE A 417 -9.24 2.20 -7.68
C PHE A 417 -10.39 2.93 -8.41
N SER A 418 -11.43 3.25 -7.65
CA SER A 418 -12.64 3.93 -8.10
C SER A 418 -13.10 4.92 -7.02
N SER A 419 -14.15 5.69 -7.34
CA SER A 419 -14.90 6.39 -6.30
C SER A 419 -15.72 5.33 -5.54
N PRO A 420 -15.59 5.19 -4.20
CA PRO A 420 -16.38 4.24 -3.43
C PRO A 420 -17.88 4.62 -3.32
N PHE A 421 -18.28 5.74 -3.94
CA PHE A 421 -19.60 6.36 -3.79
C PHE A 421 -20.49 6.23 -5.02
N ASN A 422 -20.01 5.57 -6.08
CA ASN A 422 -20.79 5.31 -7.29
C ASN A 422 -21.34 3.89 -7.29
#